data_AF-A0A7W7M369-F1
#
_entry.id   AF-A0A7W7M369-F1
#
_cell.length_a   1.000
_cell.length_b   1.000
_cell.length_c   1.000
_cell.angle_alpha   90.00
_cell.angle_beta   90.00
_cell.angle_gamma   90.00
#
_symmetry.space_group_name_H-M   'P 1'
#
loop_
_entity.id
_entity.type
_entity.pdbx_description
1 polymer ?
#
loop_
_entity_poly.entity_id
_entity_poly.type
_entity_poly.pdbx_seq_one_letter_code
_entity_poly.pdbx_strand_id
1 'polypeptide(L)'
;MHVFVVLMLVMLVLGFVQDAEGSLSAAPTAEYTVQGAGPGPVEGIALAFLVLRAFSSGSALLTGLEVPVASTHRVRRPAVPAVRWILTVMALTGAILILGVAHLAARTGVVVVLDVGALRDHQGRPVPEAHAPAPVVAQLAEVVFGDGSPAAVVLVGAVAALLLVTAHAAFSSFPALSARLAEGGYVPRQLKARGDRLVHSWAILALGAAAAILLCLFQARTAYLVQLYVIGVFLAFTLALAGMLRLWRRRLAHTPDSSGRSAVRWRLALTALALALTAVAGVVVLATRFAQGAWVALLAIFAGAFVMGRVHAHYAAVAKELRPEPDDDARALPARVHGVVVLSSLNRPALRALAYARASRPATLEAVVVDVERENTESLLHAWEQARIPVPLTIVGSPYRDAVTPLVRHLRRRQQRQEAGLTMVYLPEFVVRAGWRSLLHNRTAARLSTRLQREPDVMVAQVPWQIRDGQRQRTSG
;
A
#
# COMPACT_ATOMS: atom_id res chain seq x y z
N MET A 1 4.25 23.43 -11.53
CA MET A 1 5.63 23.13 -11.98
C MET A 1 6.23 24.28 -12.79
N HIS A 2 5.64 24.70 -13.93
CA HIS A 2 6.20 25.81 -14.73
C HIS A 2 6.38 27.11 -13.95
N VAL A 3 5.37 27.51 -13.15
CA VAL A 3 5.44 28.69 -12.28
C VAL A 3 6.64 28.63 -11.32
N PHE A 4 6.86 27.48 -10.66
CA PHE A 4 8.00 27.29 -9.77
C PHE A 4 9.35 27.45 -10.51
N VAL A 5 9.51 26.82 -11.67
CA VAL A 5 10.77 26.90 -12.44
C VAL A 5 11.04 28.34 -12.87
N VAL A 6 10.02 29.06 -13.34
CA VAL A 6 10.16 30.46 -13.75
C VAL A 6 10.53 31.34 -12.57
N LEU A 7 9.82 31.24 -11.44
CA LEU A 7 10.11 32.05 -10.25
C LEU A 7 11.50 31.76 -9.67
N MET A 8 11.92 30.50 -9.66
CA MET A 8 13.27 30.12 -9.27
C MET A 8 14.32 30.70 -10.20
N LEU A 9 14.13 30.63 -11.52
CA LEU A 9 15.05 31.23 -12.48
C LEU A 9 15.12 32.75 -12.32
N VAL A 10 13.99 33.42 -12.10
CA VAL A 10 13.95 34.87 -11.83
C VAL A 10 14.72 35.19 -10.55
N MET A 11 14.49 34.46 -9.46
CA MET A 11 15.24 34.61 -8.20
C MET A 11 16.75 34.45 -8.43
N LEU A 12 17.15 33.42 -9.18
CA LEU A 12 18.56 33.19 -9.48
C LEU A 12 19.17 34.34 -10.28
N VAL A 13 18.50 34.77 -11.36
CA VAL A 13 18.99 35.87 -12.21
C VAL A 13 19.13 37.16 -11.39
N LEU A 14 18.11 37.53 -10.61
CA LEU A 14 18.16 38.72 -9.75
C LEU A 14 19.23 38.61 -8.67
N GLY A 15 19.35 37.45 -8.03
CA GLY A 15 20.39 37.21 -7.04
C GLY A 15 21.80 37.29 -7.63
N PHE A 16 22.01 36.80 -8.86
CA PHE A 16 23.30 36.95 -9.56
C PHE A 16 23.61 38.41 -9.93
N VAL A 17 22.59 39.18 -10.31
CA VAL A 17 22.76 40.63 -10.57
C VAL A 17 23.14 41.34 -9.28
N GLN A 18 22.45 41.08 -8.16
CA GLN A 18 22.77 41.66 -6.85
C GLN A 18 24.16 41.24 -6.32
N ASP A 19 24.59 39.99 -6.57
CA ASP A 19 25.94 39.51 -6.25
C ASP A 19 27.00 40.25 -7.09
N ALA A 20 26.74 40.49 -8.38
CA ALA A 20 27.65 41.23 -9.26
C ALA A 20 27.74 42.72 -8.90
N GLU A 21 26.64 43.32 -8.43
CA GLU A 21 26.56 44.70 -7.96
C GLU A 21 27.08 44.89 -6.53
N GLY A 22 27.29 43.80 -5.78
CA GLY A 22 27.70 43.83 -4.38
C GLY A 22 26.60 44.26 -3.40
N SER A 23 25.34 44.28 -3.83
CA SER A 23 24.17 44.69 -3.03
C SER A 23 23.49 43.53 -2.29
N LEU A 24 24.02 42.32 -2.44
CA LEU A 24 23.46 41.10 -1.84
C LEU A 24 23.60 41.12 -0.31
N SER A 25 22.46 41.11 0.40
CA SER A 25 22.44 41.08 1.87
C SER A 25 22.76 39.70 2.43
N ALA A 26 23.25 39.64 3.67
CA ALA A 26 23.43 38.39 4.39
C ALA A 26 22.09 37.71 4.68
N ALA A 27 22.08 36.37 4.68
CA ALA A 27 20.88 35.61 5.04
C ALA A 27 20.55 35.74 6.54
N PRO A 28 19.28 35.57 6.95
CA PRO A 28 18.88 35.60 8.36
C PRO A 28 19.62 34.59 9.25
N THR A 29 20.19 33.53 8.66
CA THR A 29 20.97 32.49 9.35
C THR A 29 22.47 32.69 9.30
N ALA A 30 22.97 33.74 8.65
CA ALA A 30 24.41 33.92 8.40
C ALA A 30 25.24 34.05 9.69
N GLU A 31 24.61 34.44 10.79
CA GLU A 31 25.25 34.57 12.11
C GLU A 31 25.29 33.26 12.91
N TYR A 32 24.60 32.20 12.46
CA TYR A 32 24.59 30.94 13.19
C TYR A 32 25.90 30.17 12.99
N THR A 33 26.41 29.61 14.07
CA THR A 33 27.58 28.72 14.03
C THR A 33 27.15 27.28 14.33
N VAL A 34 27.87 26.32 13.74
CA VAL A 34 27.59 24.89 13.92
C VAL A 34 28.62 24.31 14.87
N GLN A 35 28.15 23.67 15.95
CA GLN A 35 29.06 23.02 16.90
C GLN A 35 29.86 21.91 16.19
N GLY A 36 31.20 22.02 16.24
CA GLY A 36 32.10 21.08 15.56
C GLY A 36 32.46 21.43 14.11
N ALA A 37 31.97 22.55 13.57
CA ALA A 37 32.45 23.12 12.31
C ALA A 37 33.75 23.91 12.54
N GLY A 38 34.84 23.21 12.86
CA GLY A 38 36.19 23.78 12.90
C GLY A 38 37.00 23.33 11.67
N PRO A 39 37.92 24.16 11.15
CA PRO A 39 38.92 23.73 10.19
C PRO A 39 39.95 22.86 10.92
N GLY A 40 39.56 21.64 11.30
CA GLY A 40 40.54 20.63 11.66
C GLY A 40 41.44 20.34 10.46
N PRO A 41 42.67 19.85 10.64
CA PRO A 41 43.53 19.45 9.52
C PRO A 41 42.83 18.33 8.75
N VAL A 42 42.14 18.69 7.67
CA VAL A 42 41.39 17.75 6.85
C VAL A 42 42.41 17.10 5.92
N GLU A 43 43.16 16.13 6.44
CA GLU A 43 44.02 15.27 5.62
C GLU A 43 43.19 14.62 4.49
N GLY A 44 43.84 14.28 3.37
CA GLY A 44 43.17 13.93 2.11
C GLY A 44 42.06 12.87 2.21
N ILE A 45 42.15 11.94 3.18
CA ILE A 45 41.13 10.92 3.45
C ILE A 45 39.88 11.54 4.10
N ALA A 46 40.04 12.45 5.06
CA ALA A 46 38.91 13.15 5.69
C ALA A 46 38.20 14.08 4.69
N LEU A 47 38.95 14.72 3.78
CA LEU A 47 38.38 15.55 2.73
C LEU A 47 37.63 14.68 1.71
N ALA A 48 38.21 13.56 1.28
CA ALA A 48 37.55 12.60 0.41
C ALA A 48 36.26 12.06 1.06
N PHE A 49 36.27 11.77 2.36
CA PHE A 49 35.09 11.34 3.10
C PHE A 49 34.03 12.44 3.19
N LEU A 50 34.41 13.70 3.43
CA LEU A 50 33.49 14.84 3.43
C LEU A 50 32.86 15.07 2.07
N VAL A 51 33.65 15.05 0.99
CA VAL A 51 33.16 15.15 -0.38
C VAL A 51 32.19 14.01 -0.69
N LEU A 52 32.55 12.78 -0.32
CA LEU A 52 31.70 11.61 -0.55
C LEU A 52 30.40 11.67 0.26
N ARG A 53 30.44 12.17 1.50
CA ARG A 53 29.26 12.40 2.34
C ARG A 53 28.37 13.52 1.78
N ALA A 54 28.96 14.60 1.29
CA ALA A 54 28.24 15.70 0.65
C ALA A 54 27.58 15.23 -0.66
N PHE A 55 28.31 14.50 -1.51
CA PHE A 55 27.80 13.87 -2.72
C PHE A 55 26.65 12.90 -2.43
N SER A 56 26.85 12.03 -1.44
CA SER A 56 25.88 11.06 -0.98
C SER A 56 24.58 11.73 -0.51
N SER A 57 24.67 12.82 0.27
CA SER A 57 23.50 13.60 0.69
C SER A 57 22.84 14.37 -0.47
N GLY A 58 23.63 14.92 -1.39
CA GLY A 58 23.16 15.69 -2.54
C GLY A 58 22.55 14.83 -3.65
N SER A 59 22.91 13.55 -3.72
CA SER A 59 22.33 12.60 -4.68
C SER A 59 20.81 12.45 -4.56
N ALA A 60 20.25 12.73 -3.37
CA ALA A 60 18.82 12.77 -3.12
C ALA A 60 18.08 13.74 -4.05
N LEU A 61 18.75 14.80 -4.52
CA LEU A 61 18.16 15.77 -5.44
C LEU A 61 17.96 15.22 -6.86
N LEU A 62 18.69 14.15 -7.24
CA LEU A 62 18.55 13.49 -8.54
C LEU A 62 17.41 12.47 -8.58
N THR A 63 16.76 12.26 -7.43
CA THR A 63 15.60 11.39 -7.35
C THR A 63 14.40 12.02 -8.06
N GLY A 64 13.58 11.20 -8.73
CA GLY A 64 12.52 11.69 -9.63
C GLY A 64 12.85 11.59 -11.13
N LEU A 65 14.12 11.38 -11.50
CA LEU A 65 14.52 10.98 -12.86
C LEU A 65 13.90 9.65 -13.30
N GLU A 66 13.38 8.86 -12.36
CA GLU A 66 12.68 7.60 -12.60
C GLU A 66 11.31 7.76 -13.26
N VAL A 67 10.64 8.90 -13.03
CA VAL A 67 9.23 9.08 -13.45
C VAL A 67 9.06 9.03 -14.97
N PRO A 68 9.87 9.74 -15.78
CA PRO A 68 9.79 9.63 -17.24
C PRO A 68 10.14 8.23 -17.75
N VAL A 69 11.08 7.53 -17.08
CA VAL A 69 11.51 6.17 -17.46
C VAL A 69 10.42 5.15 -17.19
N ALA A 70 9.74 5.25 -16.04
CA ALA A 70 8.62 4.38 -15.68
C ALA A 70 7.36 4.64 -16.53
N SER A 71 7.26 5.85 -17.09
CA SER A 71 6.10 6.33 -17.85
C SER A 71 6.28 6.28 -19.37
N THR A 72 7.22 5.48 -19.88
CA THR A 72 7.49 5.32 -21.33
C THR A 72 6.24 5.00 -22.16
N HIS A 73 5.28 4.27 -21.60
CA HIS A 73 4.01 3.93 -22.24
C HIS A 73 3.05 5.12 -22.42
N ARG A 74 3.25 6.23 -21.68
CA ARG A 74 2.45 7.46 -21.77
C ARG A 74 3.05 8.48 -22.74
N VAL A 75 4.29 8.27 -23.18
CA VAL A 75 5.01 9.21 -24.05
C VAL A 75 4.67 8.93 -25.51
N ARG A 76 4.45 10.00 -26.28
CA ARG A 76 4.19 9.92 -27.73
C ARG A 76 5.35 9.20 -28.42
N ARG A 77 5.02 8.26 -29.32
CA ARG A 77 6.05 7.52 -30.09
C ARG A 77 6.73 8.44 -31.10
N PRO A 78 8.05 8.29 -31.36
CA PRO A 78 8.96 7.31 -30.77
C PRO A 78 9.35 7.62 -29.31
N ALA A 79 9.13 6.67 -28.40
CA ALA A 79 9.21 6.90 -26.96
C ALA A 79 10.66 7.12 -26.47
N VAL A 80 11.65 6.44 -27.06
CA VAL A 80 13.06 6.52 -26.65
C VAL A 80 13.65 7.93 -26.82
N PRO A 81 13.61 8.56 -28.03
CA PRO A 81 14.16 9.91 -28.20
C PRO A 81 13.37 10.96 -27.39
N ALA A 82 12.05 10.79 -27.25
CA ALA A 82 11.23 11.69 -26.45
C ALA A 82 11.59 11.64 -24.96
N VAL A 83 11.71 10.43 -24.38
CA VAL A 83 12.15 10.27 -22.98
C VAL A 83 13.58 10.77 -22.78
N ARG A 84 14.48 10.53 -23.74
CA ARG A 84 15.86 11.06 -23.68
C ARG A 84 15.86 12.58 -23.62
N TRP A 85 15.10 13.25 -24.47
CA TRP A 85 14.97 14.71 -24.46
C TRP A 85 14.44 15.24 -23.13
N ILE A 86 13.36 14.63 -22.61
CA ILE A 86 12.78 15.01 -21.31
C ILE A 86 13.82 14.87 -20.18
N LEU A 87 14.56 13.77 -20.15
CA LEU A 87 15.61 13.56 -19.15
C LEU A 87 16.74 14.57 -19.27
N THR A 88 17.18 14.91 -20.49
CA THR A 88 18.22 15.92 -20.72
C THR A 88 17.77 17.30 -20.23
N VAL A 89 16.55 17.74 -20.57
CA VAL A 89 16.01 19.03 -20.11
C VAL A 89 15.86 19.05 -18.60
N MET A 90 15.32 17.99 -18.01
CA MET A 90 15.14 17.89 -16.55
C MET A 90 16.48 17.90 -15.80
N ALA A 91 17.49 17.18 -16.30
CA ALA A 91 18.83 17.18 -15.72
C ALA A 91 19.51 18.55 -15.86
N LEU A 92 19.40 19.21 -17.01
CA LEU A 92 20.02 20.52 -17.24
C LEU A 92 19.36 21.63 -16.41
N THR A 93 18.02 21.69 -16.38
CA THR A 93 17.30 22.63 -15.52
C THR A 93 17.58 22.35 -14.05
N GLY A 94 17.58 21.08 -13.62
CA GLY A 94 17.94 20.71 -12.25
C GLY A 94 19.36 21.14 -11.88
N ALA A 95 20.34 20.91 -12.76
CA ALA A 95 21.71 21.33 -12.54
C ALA A 95 21.85 22.85 -12.40
N ILE A 96 21.21 23.64 -13.28
CA ILE A 96 21.21 25.11 -13.19
C ILE A 96 20.61 25.57 -11.86
N LEU A 97 19.47 25.01 -11.47
CA LEU A 97 18.80 25.40 -10.22
C LEU A 97 19.64 25.06 -8.99
N ILE A 98 20.21 23.85 -8.93
CA ILE A 98 21.02 23.38 -7.80
C ILE A 98 22.31 24.20 -7.69
N LEU A 99 23.03 24.37 -8.80
CA LEU A 99 24.29 25.14 -8.80
C LEU A 99 24.04 26.61 -8.49
N GLY A 100 22.97 27.21 -9.04
CA GLY A 100 22.61 28.60 -8.77
C GLY A 100 22.23 28.81 -7.29
N VAL A 101 21.39 27.94 -6.73
CA VAL A 101 21.03 28.00 -5.30
C VAL A 101 22.26 27.80 -4.42
N ALA A 102 23.15 26.84 -4.76
CA ALA A 102 24.38 26.59 -4.01
C ALA A 102 25.33 27.79 -4.04
N HIS A 103 25.48 28.45 -5.19
CA HIS A 103 26.29 29.67 -5.32
C HIS A 103 25.74 30.80 -4.46
N LEU A 104 24.44 31.12 -4.57
CA LEU A 104 23.83 32.18 -3.77
C LEU A 104 23.84 31.85 -2.28
N ALA A 105 23.59 30.60 -1.89
CA ALA A 105 23.66 30.17 -0.49
C ALA A 105 25.08 30.35 0.09
N ALA A 106 26.12 30.03 -0.69
CA ALA A 106 27.50 30.24 -0.27
C ALA A 106 27.86 31.72 -0.11
N ARG A 107 27.33 32.60 -0.97
CA ARG A 107 27.59 34.06 -0.92
C ARG A 107 26.82 34.77 0.18
N THR A 108 25.58 34.36 0.42
CA THR A 108 24.70 34.92 1.47
C THR A 108 25.01 34.35 2.86
N GLY A 109 25.84 33.30 2.95
CA GLY A 109 26.22 32.66 4.21
C GLY A 109 25.12 31.82 4.83
N VAL A 110 24.17 31.28 4.05
CA VAL A 110 23.05 30.49 4.59
C VAL A 110 23.57 29.28 5.38
N VAL A 111 23.21 29.21 6.66
CA VAL A 111 23.53 28.09 7.54
C VAL A 111 22.26 27.30 7.83
N VAL A 112 22.20 26.07 7.33
CA VAL A 112 21.10 25.12 7.59
C VAL A 112 21.70 23.78 8.00
N VAL A 113 21.22 23.26 9.13
CA VAL A 113 21.63 21.96 9.68
C VAL A 113 20.42 21.07 9.84
N LEU A 114 20.58 19.78 9.55
CA LEU A 114 19.52 18.76 9.70
C LEU A 114 19.18 18.47 11.17
N ASP A 115 20.10 18.76 12.09
CA ASP A 115 19.94 18.65 13.53
C ASP A 115 20.02 20.06 14.14
N VAL A 116 18.86 20.58 14.56
CA VAL A 116 18.72 21.93 15.13
C VAL A 116 19.50 22.05 16.45
N GLY A 117 19.71 20.94 17.17
CA GLY A 117 20.47 20.93 18.42
C GLY A 117 21.96 21.26 18.25
N ALA A 118 22.49 21.11 17.04
CA ALA A 118 23.87 21.45 16.69
C ALA A 118 24.06 22.94 16.31
N LEU A 119 22.97 23.68 16.10
CA LEU A 119 23.01 25.12 15.84
C LEU A 119 23.25 25.91 17.12
N ARG A 120 24.07 26.94 17.00
CA ARG A 120 24.40 27.89 18.07
C ARG A 120 24.08 29.29 17.59
N ASP A 121 23.34 30.05 18.41
CA ASP A 121 23.11 31.47 18.18
C ASP A 121 24.43 32.27 18.29
N HIS A 122 24.40 33.55 17.94
CA HIS A 122 25.51 34.49 18.09
C HIS A 122 26.06 34.58 19.54
N GLN A 123 25.32 34.06 20.53
CA GLN A 123 25.70 33.99 21.94
C GLN A 123 26.15 32.58 22.36
N GLY A 124 26.27 31.63 21.43
CA GLY A 124 26.69 30.25 21.71
C GLY A 124 25.61 29.38 22.36
N ARG A 125 24.34 29.81 22.40
CA ARG A 125 23.23 29.05 22.97
C ARG A 125 22.58 28.14 21.93
N PRO A 126 22.07 26.96 22.33
CA PRO A 126 21.31 26.10 21.43
C PRO A 126 20.07 26.82 20.92
N VAL A 127 19.89 26.83 19.60
CA VAL A 127 18.66 27.35 18.98
C VAL A 127 17.51 26.40 19.35
N PRO A 128 16.42 26.89 19.98
CA PRO A 128 15.27 26.04 20.33
C PRO A 128 14.64 25.40 19.08
N GLU A 129 14.14 24.16 19.17
CA GLU A 129 13.45 23.49 18.04
C GLU A 129 12.26 24.30 17.50
N ALA A 130 11.64 25.17 18.31
CA ALA A 130 10.57 26.08 17.91
C ALA A 130 11.02 27.17 16.90
N HIS A 131 12.32 27.45 16.81
CA HIS A 131 12.92 28.42 15.88
C HIS A 131 13.76 27.73 14.81
N ALA A 132 13.30 26.57 14.33
CA ALA A 132 13.98 25.85 13.26
C ALA A 132 14.18 26.77 12.03
N PRO A 133 15.39 26.81 11.44
CA PRO A 133 15.67 27.68 10.30
C PRO A 133 14.71 27.40 9.14
N ALA A 134 14.28 28.48 8.48
CA ALA A 134 13.50 28.36 7.25
C ALA A 134 14.30 27.57 6.18
N PRO A 135 13.63 26.89 5.24
CA PRO A 135 14.32 26.21 4.14
C PRO A 135 15.23 27.18 3.36
N VAL A 136 16.35 26.68 2.81
CA VAL A 136 17.34 27.48 2.06
C VAL A 136 16.68 28.37 1.00
N VAL A 137 15.71 27.83 0.25
CA VAL A 137 15.00 28.59 -0.79
C VAL A 137 14.17 29.74 -0.22
N ALA A 138 13.58 29.58 0.96
CA ALA A 138 12.80 30.64 1.61
C ALA A 138 13.73 31.78 2.06
N GLN A 139 14.87 31.45 2.69
CA GLN A 139 15.87 32.44 3.10
C GLN A 139 16.46 33.20 1.91
N LEU A 140 16.77 32.51 0.81
CA LEU A 140 17.25 33.16 -0.41
C LEU A 140 16.18 34.04 -1.05
N ALA A 141 14.90 33.64 -0.97
CA ALA A 141 13.80 34.46 -1.47
C ALA A 141 13.66 35.76 -0.67
N GLU A 142 13.79 35.70 0.66
CA GLU A 142 13.79 36.88 1.54
C GLU A 142 14.99 37.80 1.25
N VAL A 143 16.18 37.24 1.03
CA VAL A 143 17.38 38.02 0.69
C VAL A 143 17.25 38.70 -0.68
N VAL A 144 16.80 37.98 -1.71
CA VAL A 144 16.80 38.49 -3.08
C VAL A 144 15.61 39.41 -3.37
N PHE A 145 14.41 39.06 -2.90
CA PHE A 145 13.19 39.84 -3.15
C PHE A 145 12.83 40.81 -2.03
N GLY A 146 13.46 40.68 -0.86
CA GLY A 146 13.10 41.41 0.35
C GLY A 146 12.12 40.64 1.23
N ASP A 147 12.23 40.87 2.54
CA ASP A 147 11.37 40.26 3.56
C ASP A 147 9.90 40.65 3.35
N GLY A 148 9.00 39.68 3.45
CA GLY A 148 7.56 39.86 3.22
C GLY A 148 7.16 40.23 1.79
N SER A 149 8.08 40.24 0.82
CA SER A 149 7.77 40.61 -0.56
C SER A 149 6.75 39.66 -1.20
N PRO A 150 5.83 40.15 -2.06
CA PRO A 150 4.86 39.30 -2.75
C PRO A 150 5.53 38.19 -3.56
N ALA A 151 6.69 38.48 -4.15
CA ALA A 151 7.46 37.52 -4.94
C ALA A 151 8.01 36.37 -4.08
N ALA A 152 8.55 36.67 -2.89
CA ALA A 152 9.02 35.64 -1.95
C ALA A 152 7.87 34.75 -1.47
N VAL A 153 6.72 35.34 -1.10
CA VAL A 153 5.52 34.60 -0.67
C VAL A 153 5.01 33.68 -1.79
N VAL A 154 4.92 34.18 -3.02
CA VAL A 154 4.47 33.39 -4.17
C VAL A 154 5.45 32.26 -4.49
N LEU A 155 6.77 32.49 -4.38
CA LEU A 155 7.77 31.45 -4.59
C LEU A 155 7.67 30.34 -3.52
N VAL A 156 7.60 30.69 -2.24
CA VAL A 156 7.43 29.72 -1.14
C VAL A 156 6.12 28.95 -1.29
N GLY A 157 5.02 29.63 -1.63
CA GLY A 157 3.74 29.01 -1.95
C GLY A 157 3.84 28.04 -3.14
N ALA A 158 4.58 28.39 -4.19
CA ALA A 158 4.82 27.53 -5.34
C ALA A 158 5.65 26.28 -4.98
N VAL A 159 6.62 26.39 -4.06
CA VAL A 159 7.37 25.25 -3.50
C VAL A 159 6.43 24.33 -2.72
N ALA A 160 5.60 24.88 -1.83
CA ALA A 160 4.64 24.09 -1.06
C ALA A 160 3.64 23.35 -1.97
N ALA A 161 3.10 24.04 -2.99
CA ALA A 161 2.24 23.43 -4.00
C ALA A 161 2.95 22.32 -4.78
N LEU A 162 4.22 22.50 -5.12
CA LEU A 162 5.02 21.47 -5.79
C LEU A 162 5.20 20.24 -4.91
N LEU A 163 5.48 20.40 -3.61
CA LEU A 163 5.60 19.28 -2.67
C LEU A 163 4.28 18.49 -2.57
N LEU A 164 3.12 19.18 -2.55
CA LEU A 164 1.80 18.54 -2.58
C LEU A 164 1.57 17.74 -3.88
N VAL A 165 1.95 18.30 -5.03
CA VAL A 165 1.86 17.59 -6.32
C VAL A 165 2.76 16.35 -6.32
N THR A 166 3.95 16.43 -5.74
CA THR A 166 4.87 15.28 -5.60
C THR A 166 4.28 14.19 -4.71
N ALA A 167 3.65 14.56 -3.59
CA ALA A 167 2.93 13.61 -2.74
C ALA A 167 1.79 12.92 -3.52
N HIS A 168 1.01 13.68 -4.29
CA HIS A 168 -0.05 13.12 -5.15
C HIS A 168 0.50 12.14 -6.21
N ALA A 169 1.69 12.41 -6.77
CA ALA A 169 2.34 11.49 -7.70
C ALA A 169 2.68 10.13 -7.06
N ALA A 170 3.06 10.10 -5.78
CA ALA A 170 3.26 8.85 -5.05
C ALA A 170 1.94 8.07 -4.88
N PHE A 171 0.85 8.76 -4.51
CA PHE A 171 -0.47 8.14 -4.34
C PHE A 171 -1.10 7.65 -5.66
N SER A 172 -0.70 8.20 -6.80
CA SER A 172 -1.16 7.74 -8.11
C SER A 172 -0.31 6.61 -8.70
N SER A 173 0.98 6.53 -8.35
CA SER A 173 1.91 5.50 -8.88
C SER A 173 1.92 4.20 -8.06
N PHE A 174 1.82 4.29 -6.73
CA PHE A 174 1.84 3.13 -5.83
C PHE A 174 0.74 2.09 -6.13
N PRO A 175 -0.53 2.46 -6.39
CA PRO A 175 -1.57 1.52 -6.77
C PRO A 175 -1.19 0.59 -7.93
N ALA A 176 -0.54 1.13 -8.97
CA ALA A 176 -0.12 0.35 -10.12
C ALA A 176 1.01 -0.64 -9.77
N LEU A 177 1.95 -0.22 -8.90
CA LEU A 177 3.01 -1.10 -8.40
C LEU A 177 2.43 -2.23 -7.53
N SER A 178 1.55 -1.88 -6.59
CA SER A 178 0.92 -2.84 -5.70
C SER A 178 0.07 -3.86 -6.44
N ALA A 179 -0.63 -3.45 -7.51
CA ALA A 179 -1.40 -4.36 -8.35
C ALA A 179 -0.50 -5.40 -9.05
N ARG A 180 0.66 -4.99 -9.58
CA ARG A 180 1.64 -5.92 -10.18
C ARG A 180 2.21 -6.90 -9.16
N LEU A 181 2.49 -6.44 -7.94
CA LEU A 181 2.93 -7.33 -6.85
C LEU A 181 1.83 -8.31 -6.42
N ALA A 182 0.58 -7.86 -6.41
CA ALA A 182 -0.58 -8.68 -6.07
C ALA A 182 -0.84 -9.77 -7.13
N GLU A 183 -0.59 -9.46 -8.41
CA GLU A 183 -0.63 -10.45 -9.50
C GLU A 183 0.39 -11.58 -9.30
N GLY A 184 1.59 -11.24 -8.81
CA GLY A 184 2.60 -12.23 -8.41
C GLY A 184 2.34 -12.93 -7.08
N GLY A 185 1.23 -12.61 -6.39
CA GLY A 185 0.89 -13.19 -5.09
C GLY A 185 1.81 -12.77 -3.93
N TYR A 186 2.57 -11.68 -4.08
CA TYR A 186 3.47 -11.17 -3.01
C TYR A 186 2.75 -10.28 -1.99
N VAL A 187 1.57 -9.76 -2.32
CA VAL A 187 0.75 -8.95 -1.41
C VAL A 187 -0.71 -9.42 -1.48
N PRO A 188 -1.57 -9.06 -0.50
CA PRO A 188 -2.97 -9.47 -0.48
C PRO A 188 -3.68 -9.18 -1.81
N ARG A 189 -4.43 -10.16 -2.33
CA ARG A 189 -5.12 -10.06 -3.63
C ARG A 189 -6.10 -8.87 -3.70
N GLN A 190 -6.59 -8.38 -2.57
CA GLN A 190 -7.47 -7.19 -2.48
C GLN A 190 -6.81 -5.91 -3.02
N LEU A 191 -5.47 -5.82 -2.98
CA LEU A 191 -4.72 -4.68 -3.53
C LEU A 191 -4.75 -4.63 -5.06
N LYS A 192 -5.07 -5.75 -5.74
CA LYS A 192 -5.34 -5.81 -7.18
C LYS A 192 -6.75 -5.32 -7.53
N ALA A 193 -7.70 -5.40 -6.59
CA ALA A 193 -9.09 -5.11 -6.88
C ALA A 193 -9.27 -3.63 -7.26
N ARG A 194 -9.77 -3.40 -8.47
CA ARG A 194 -10.24 -2.08 -8.89
C ARG A 194 -11.66 -1.92 -8.35
N GLY A 195 -11.90 -0.86 -7.58
CA GLY A 195 -13.27 -0.52 -7.16
C GLY A 195 -14.11 -0.03 -8.34
N ASP A 196 -15.37 0.32 -8.08
CA ASP A 196 -16.35 0.74 -9.10
C ASP A 196 -15.92 1.96 -9.92
N ARG A 197 -15.00 2.78 -9.39
CA ARG A 197 -14.38 3.92 -10.10
C ARG A 197 -13.07 3.58 -10.82
N LEU A 198 -12.75 2.29 -10.97
CA LEU A 198 -11.48 1.78 -11.51
C LEU A 198 -10.23 2.18 -10.71
N VAL A 199 -10.39 2.60 -9.45
CA VAL A 199 -9.31 2.98 -8.53
C VAL A 199 -9.02 1.84 -7.55
N HIS A 200 -7.74 1.54 -7.32
CA HIS A 200 -7.32 0.54 -6.32
C HIS A 200 -7.39 1.16 -4.91
N SER A 201 -8.60 1.30 -4.37
CA SER A 201 -8.86 2.02 -3.11
C SER A 201 -8.08 1.43 -1.93
N TRP A 202 -7.97 0.10 -1.85
CA TRP A 202 -7.18 -0.58 -0.82
C TRP A 202 -5.71 -0.22 -0.84
N ALA A 203 -5.13 0.00 -2.03
CA ALA A 203 -3.72 0.38 -2.15
C ALA A 203 -3.49 1.82 -1.70
N ILE A 204 -4.42 2.74 -2.01
CA ILE A 204 -4.36 4.14 -1.55
C ILE A 204 -4.48 4.20 -0.03
N LEU A 205 -5.44 3.47 0.55
CA LEU A 205 -5.64 3.40 2.00
C LEU A 205 -4.43 2.79 2.71
N ALA A 206 -3.86 1.71 2.15
CA ALA A 206 -2.65 1.09 2.69
C ALA A 206 -1.45 2.05 2.67
N LEU A 207 -1.23 2.78 1.57
CA LEU A 207 -0.18 3.78 1.48
C LEU A 207 -0.42 4.94 2.47
N GLY A 208 -1.66 5.41 2.59
CA GLY A 208 -2.04 6.47 3.52
C GLY A 208 -1.80 6.06 4.98
N ALA A 209 -2.19 4.84 5.34
CA ALA A 209 -1.92 4.29 6.67
C ALA A 209 -0.42 4.15 6.93
N ALA A 210 0.36 3.63 5.97
CA ALA A 210 1.81 3.52 6.10
C ALA A 210 2.48 4.90 6.26
N ALA A 211 2.05 5.89 5.48
CA ALA A 211 2.54 7.27 5.60
C ALA A 211 2.18 7.89 6.95
N ALA A 212 0.95 7.70 7.45
CA ALA A 212 0.52 8.18 8.76
C ALA A 212 1.33 7.55 9.89
N ILE A 213 1.54 6.22 9.86
CA ILE A 213 2.39 5.51 10.82
C ILE A 213 3.80 6.11 10.82
N LEU A 214 4.37 6.33 9.63
CA LEU A 214 5.72 6.88 9.51
C LEU A 214 5.82 8.31 10.06
N LEU A 215 4.83 9.16 9.77
CA LEU A 215 4.77 10.51 10.31
C LEU A 215 4.64 10.53 11.84
N CYS A 216 3.82 9.64 12.42
CA CYS A 216 3.68 9.51 13.87
C CYS A 216 4.96 8.97 14.53
N LEU A 217 5.61 7.97 13.94
CA LEU A 217 6.85 7.39 14.48
C LEU A 217 8.02 8.38 14.47
N PHE A 218 8.17 9.14 13.38
CA PHE A 218 9.26 10.10 13.21
C PHE A 218 8.89 11.53 13.64
N GLN A 219 7.69 11.73 14.21
CA GLN A 219 7.20 13.04 14.67
C GLN A 219 7.33 14.14 13.58
N ALA A 220 7.05 13.78 12.33
CA ALA A 220 7.20 14.64 11.15
C ALA A 220 8.58 15.29 10.95
N ARG A 221 9.65 14.75 11.55
CA ARG A 221 11.02 15.25 11.39
C ARG A 221 11.57 14.90 10.01
N THR A 222 11.65 15.91 9.14
CA THR A 222 12.10 15.78 7.75
C THR A 222 13.51 15.20 7.62
N ALA A 223 14.41 15.51 8.56
CA ALA A 223 15.78 15.01 8.59
C ALA A 223 15.86 13.47 8.57
N TYR A 224 15.02 12.79 9.34
CA TYR A 224 14.98 11.33 9.39
C TYR A 224 14.22 10.73 8.21
N LEU A 225 13.09 11.35 7.82
CA LEU A 225 12.25 10.90 6.71
C LEU A 225 12.99 10.95 5.36
N VAL A 226 13.77 12.00 5.12
CA VAL A 226 14.59 12.13 3.90
C VAL A 226 15.70 11.08 3.89
N GLN A 227 16.35 10.81 5.03
CA GLN A 227 17.39 9.77 5.10
C GLN A 227 16.86 8.36 4.83
N LEU A 228 15.71 8.05 5.43
CA LEU A 228 14.96 6.81 5.19
C LEU A 228 14.64 6.62 3.70
N TYR A 229 14.16 7.68 3.04
CA TYR A 229 13.88 7.69 1.62
C TYR A 229 15.14 7.43 0.77
N VAL A 230 16.24 8.13 1.05
CA VAL A 230 17.49 8.04 0.29
C VAL A 230 18.04 6.60 0.29
N ILE A 231 17.99 5.91 1.42
CA ILE A 231 18.44 4.51 1.52
C ILE A 231 17.60 3.60 0.62
N GLY A 232 16.28 3.75 0.65
CA GLY A 232 15.37 2.99 -0.19
C GLY A 232 15.63 3.21 -1.68
N VAL A 233 15.86 4.46 -2.09
CA VAL A 233 16.15 4.82 -3.49
C VAL A 233 17.49 4.26 -3.95
N PHE A 234 18.55 4.39 -3.14
CA PHE A 234 19.85 3.80 -3.48
C PHE A 234 19.79 2.29 -3.60
N LEU A 235 19.06 1.62 -2.70
CA LEU A 235 18.86 0.18 -2.78
C LEU A 235 18.10 -0.19 -4.07
N ALA A 236 17.02 0.53 -4.38
CA ALA A 236 16.24 0.30 -5.59
C ALA A 236 17.06 0.49 -6.87
N PHE A 237 17.85 1.57 -6.96
CA PHE A 237 18.75 1.80 -8.09
C PHE A 237 19.84 0.74 -8.20
N THR A 238 20.45 0.36 -7.08
CA THR A 238 21.48 -0.69 -7.06
C THR A 238 20.90 -2.01 -7.56
N LEU A 239 19.71 -2.40 -7.11
CA LEU A 239 19.03 -3.62 -7.56
C LEU A 239 18.62 -3.53 -9.05
N ALA A 240 18.11 -2.38 -9.49
CA ALA A 240 17.74 -2.15 -10.89
C ALA A 240 18.96 -2.22 -11.82
N LEU A 241 20.07 -1.58 -11.46
CA LEU A 241 21.33 -1.61 -12.21
C LEU A 241 21.96 -3.00 -12.20
N ALA A 242 21.89 -3.74 -11.09
CA ALA A 242 22.32 -5.13 -11.03
C ALA A 242 21.46 -6.04 -11.94
N GLY A 243 20.16 -5.78 -12.04
CA GLY A 243 19.27 -6.44 -13.00
C GLY A 243 19.60 -6.09 -14.45
N MET A 244 19.85 -4.81 -14.74
CA MET A 244 20.26 -4.33 -16.05
C MET A 244 21.63 -4.88 -16.48
N LEU A 245 22.56 -5.02 -15.54
CA LEU A 245 23.86 -5.66 -15.79
C LEU A 245 23.69 -7.13 -16.19
N ARG A 246 22.83 -7.88 -15.48
CA ARG A 246 22.47 -9.26 -15.85
C ARG A 246 21.82 -9.32 -17.23
N LEU A 247 20.94 -8.39 -17.57
CA LEU A 247 20.32 -8.29 -18.89
C LEU A 247 21.34 -8.05 -20.00
N TRP A 248 22.27 -7.10 -19.82
CA TRP A 248 23.31 -6.80 -20.82
C TRP A 248 24.28 -7.96 -21.00
N ARG A 249 24.66 -8.66 -19.91
CA ARG A 249 25.48 -9.87 -19.99
C ARG A 249 24.80 -10.96 -20.83
N ARG A 250 23.50 -11.19 -20.62
CA ARG A 250 22.72 -12.13 -21.44
C ARG A 250 22.65 -11.70 -22.91
N ARG A 251 22.40 -10.42 -23.19
CA ARG A 251 22.36 -9.92 -24.58
C ARG A 251 23.72 -10.03 -25.28
N LEU A 252 24.82 -9.79 -24.57
CA LEU A 252 26.17 -9.90 -25.11
C LEU A 252 26.46 -11.33 -25.60
N ALA A 253 25.98 -12.35 -24.87
CA ALA A 253 26.13 -13.76 -25.24
C ALA A 253 25.36 -14.14 -26.52
N HIS A 254 24.23 -13.49 -26.81
CA HIS A 254 23.37 -13.80 -27.96
C HIS A 254 23.53 -12.84 -29.16
N THR A 255 24.54 -11.94 -29.15
CA THR A 255 24.76 -10.98 -30.26
C THR A 255 25.89 -11.45 -31.18
N PRO A 256 25.58 -11.98 -32.38
CA PRO A 256 26.59 -12.52 -33.30
C PRO A 256 27.40 -11.43 -34.04
N ASP A 257 26.85 -10.23 -34.21
CA ASP A 257 27.50 -9.16 -34.98
C ASP A 257 28.58 -8.41 -34.18
N SER A 258 29.73 -8.11 -34.80
CA SER A 258 30.91 -7.50 -34.15
C SER A 258 30.69 -6.02 -33.80
N SER A 259 29.99 -5.29 -34.67
CA SER A 259 29.67 -3.86 -34.49
C SER A 259 28.67 -3.65 -33.35
N GLY A 260 27.61 -4.48 -33.30
CA GLY A 260 26.63 -4.52 -32.22
C GLY A 260 27.24 -4.94 -30.88
N ARG A 261 28.26 -5.81 -30.90
CA ARG A 261 28.96 -6.27 -29.69
C ARG A 261 29.70 -5.14 -28.96
N SER A 262 30.34 -4.22 -29.69
CA SER A 262 31.04 -3.07 -29.09
C SER A 262 30.07 -2.13 -28.37
N ALA A 263 28.93 -1.82 -29.00
CA ALA A 263 27.89 -0.98 -28.39
C ALA A 263 27.30 -1.62 -27.12
N VAL A 264 27.10 -2.95 -27.11
CA VAL A 264 26.64 -3.68 -25.92
C VAL A 264 27.70 -3.70 -24.82
N ARG A 265 28.98 -3.88 -25.15
CA ARG A 265 30.10 -3.79 -24.19
C ARG A 265 30.21 -2.41 -23.56
N TRP A 266 30.06 -1.35 -24.34
CA TRP A 266 30.06 0.02 -23.81
C TRP A 266 28.90 0.25 -22.84
N ARG A 267 27.68 -0.19 -23.19
CA ARG A 267 26.52 -0.10 -22.29
C ARG A 267 26.69 -0.94 -21.03
N LEU A 268 27.31 -2.10 -21.14
CA LEU A 268 27.67 -2.95 -20.00
C LEU A 268 28.65 -2.23 -19.07
N ALA A 269 29.72 -1.65 -19.61
CA ALA A 269 30.73 -0.92 -18.85
C ALA A 269 30.13 0.30 -18.14
N LEU A 270 29.31 1.10 -18.85
CA LEU A 270 28.58 2.22 -18.26
C LEU A 270 27.64 1.77 -17.14
N THR A 271 26.90 0.67 -17.33
CA THR A 271 25.99 0.13 -16.30
C THR A 271 26.77 -0.39 -15.09
N ALA A 272 27.93 -1.02 -15.30
CA ALA A 272 28.79 -1.52 -14.24
C ALA A 272 29.41 -0.37 -13.43
N LEU A 273 29.87 0.69 -14.09
CA LEU A 273 30.36 1.91 -13.44
C LEU A 273 29.24 2.58 -12.63
N ALA A 274 28.05 2.72 -13.21
CA ALA A 274 26.89 3.26 -12.50
C ALA A 274 26.53 2.42 -11.27
N LEU A 275 26.53 1.09 -11.39
CA LEU A 275 26.26 0.19 -10.27
C LEU A 275 27.29 0.35 -9.15
N ALA A 276 28.58 0.45 -9.49
CA ALA A 276 29.65 0.65 -8.52
C ALA A 276 29.48 1.99 -7.78
N LEU A 277 29.23 3.08 -8.52
CA LEU A 277 29.00 4.41 -7.94
C LEU A 277 27.78 4.44 -7.02
N THR A 278 26.65 3.87 -7.45
CA THR A 278 25.43 3.83 -6.60
C THR A 278 25.60 2.94 -5.39
N ALA A 279 26.30 1.81 -5.52
CA ALA A 279 26.56 0.91 -4.40
C ALA A 279 27.48 1.56 -3.36
N VAL A 280 28.58 2.17 -3.80
CA VAL A 280 29.50 2.91 -2.91
C VAL A 280 28.78 4.06 -2.22
N ALA A 281 28.02 4.86 -2.97
CA ALA A 281 27.23 5.95 -2.39
C ALA A 281 26.21 5.44 -1.36
N GLY A 282 25.50 4.34 -1.65
CA GLY A 282 24.55 3.72 -0.73
C GLY A 282 25.21 3.19 0.55
N VAL A 283 26.39 2.56 0.44
CA VAL A 283 27.19 2.11 1.60
C VAL A 283 27.62 3.30 2.44
N VAL A 284 28.06 4.40 1.82
CA VAL A 284 28.46 5.61 2.55
C VAL A 284 27.26 6.26 3.24
N VAL A 285 26.09 6.37 2.59
CA VAL A 285 24.86 6.85 3.25
C VAL A 285 24.60 5.99 4.48
N LEU A 286 24.59 4.67 4.29
CA LEU A 286 24.24 3.73 5.34
C LEU A 286 25.19 3.83 6.52
N ALA A 287 26.50 3.90 6.27
CA ALA A 287 27.52 4.02 7.31
C ALA A 287 27.48 5.39 8.03
N THR A 288 27.42 6.49 7.28
CA THR A 288 27.44 7.85 7.85
C THR A 288 26.17 8.20 8.60
N ARG A 289 25.03 7.62 8.22
CA ARG A 289 23.71 7.91 8.80
C ARG A 289 23.18 6.77 9.66
N PHE A 290 23.98 5.73 9.91
CA PHE A 290 23.59 4.59 10.75
C PHE A 290 23.10 5.06 12.13
N ALA A 291 23.90 5.92 12.78
CA ALA A 291 23.59 6.49 14.09
C ALA A 291 22.37 7.43 14.07
N GLN A 292 21.98 7.93 12.90
CA GLN A 292 20.87 8.88 12.72
C GLN A 292 19.54 8.17 12.37
N GLY A 293 19.49 6.84 12.45
CA GLY A 293 18.25 6.08 12.24
C GLY A 293 18.13 5.40 10.87
N ALA A 294 19.20 5.38 10.06
CA ALA A 294 19.22 4.67 8.78
C ALA A 294 18.87 3.17 8.91
N TRP A 295 19.16 2.55 10.05
CA TRP A 295 18.82 1.16 10.34
C TRP A 295 17.29 0.88 10.28
N VAL A 296 16.45 1.88 10.57
CA VAL A 296 14.99 1.74 10.51
C VAL A 296 14.53 1.52 9.07
N ALA A 297 15.20 2.14 8.10
CA ALA A 297 14.94 1.90 6.67
C ALA A 297 15.15 0.45 6.28
N LEU A 298 16.30 -0.08 6.69
CA LEU A 298 16.69 -1.43 6.41
C LEU A 298 15.72 -2.42 7.06
N LEU A 299 15.34 -2.17 8.32
CA LEU A 299 14.34 -2.95 9.02
C LEU A 299 12.98 -2.93 8.32
N ALA A 300 12.50 -1.76 7.87
CA ALA A 300 11.23 -1.63 7.16
C ALA A 300 11.25 -2.40 5.82
N ILE A 301 12.36 -2.33 5.07
CA ILE A 301 12.54 -3.06 3.82
C ILE A 301 12.56 -4.58 4.07
N PHE A 302 13.32 -5.04 5.07
CA PHE A 302 13.38 -6.46 5.42
C PHE A 302 12.03 -6.98 5.94
N ALA A 303 11.36 -6.24 6.82
CA ALA A 303 10.03 -6.60 7.31
C ALA A 303 9.02 -6.68 6.16
N GLY A 304 9.04 -5.71 5.24
CA GLY A 304 8.22 -5.74 4.03
C GLY A 304 8.48 -6.96 3.17
N ALA A 305 9.75 -7.25 2.86
CA ALA A 305 10.15 -8.43 2.09
C ALA A 305 9.75 -9.75 2.77
N PHE A 306 9.89 -9.83 4.09
CA PHE A 306 9.51 -11.00 4.88
C PHE A 306 8.00 -11.23 4.86
N VAL A 307 7.19 -10.19 5.07
CA VAL A 307 5.72 -10.27 4.97
C VAL A 307 5.30 -10.68 3.57
N MET A 308 5.91 -10.10 2.52
CA MET A 308 5.63 -10.48 1.14
C MET A 308 5.97 -11.96 0.86
N GLY A 309 7.12 -12.44 1.38
CA GLY A 309 7.52 -13.83 1.27
C GLY A 309 6.56 -14.79 1.98
N ARG A 310 6.07 -14.42 3.18
CA ARG A 310 5.06 -15.19 3.93
C ARG A 310 3.73 -15.28 3.19
N VAL A 311 3.26 -14.16 2.63
CA VAL A 311 2.02 -14.12 1.83
C VAL A 311 2.15 -14.99 0.57
N HIS A 312 3.26 -14.88 -0.15
CA HIS A 312 3.52 -15.68 -1.33
C HIS A 312 3.58 -17.18 -1.01
N ALA A 313 4.29 -17.57 0.04
CA ALA A 313 4.38 -18.96 0.49
C ALA A 313 3.00 -19.51 0.90
N HIS A 314 2.20 -18.73 1.61
CA HIS A 314 0.84 -19.12 1.99
C HIS A 314 -0.04 -19.35 0.75
N TYR A 315 -0.02 -18.42 -0.22
CA TYR A 315 -0.78 -18.61 -1.46
C TYR A 315 -0.28 -19.77 -2.31
N ALA A 316 1.02 -20.03 -2.33
CA ALA A 316 1.58 -21.20 -3.00
C ALA A 316 1.16 -22.52 -2.33
N ALA A 317 1.09 -22.56 -1.00
CA ALA A 317 0.60 -23.72 -0.25
C ALA A 317 -0.89 -23.99 -0.54
N VAL A 318 -1.74 -22.97 -0.44
CA VAL A 318 -3.18 -23.08 -0.76
C VAL A 318 -3.38 -23.48 -2.22
N ALA A 319 -2.64 -22.90 -3.15
CA ALA A 319 -2.71 -23.26 -4.56
C ALA A 319 -2.17 -24.67 -4.86
N LYS A 320 -1.39 -25.27 -3.96
CA LYS A 320 -0.96 -26.66 -4.08
C LYS A 320 -2.04 -27.61 -3.57
N GLU A 321 -2.69 -27.26 -2.46
CA GLU A 321 -3.77 -28.04 -1.84
C GLU A 321 -5.07 -28.02 -2.66
N LEU A 322 -5.37 -26.93 -3.36
CA LEU A 322 -6.55 -26.81 -4.23
C LEU A 322 -6.34 -27.33 -5.66
N ARG A 323 -5.19 -27.94 -5.97
CA ARG A 323 -4.98 -28.52 -7.30
C ARG A 323 -5.84 -29.78 -7.42
N PRO A 324 -6.66 -29.91 -8.48
CA PRO A 324 -7.39 -31.14 -8.72
C PRO A 324 -6.42 -32.32 -8.79
N GLU A 325 -6.68 -33.33 -7.97
CA GLU A 325 -5.98 -34.61 -8.07
C GLU A 325 -6.64 -35.49 -9.15
N PRO A 326 -5.93 -36.48 -9.73
CA PRO A 326 -6.50 -37.36 -10.75
C PRO A 326 -7.77 -38.10 -10.30
N ASP A 327 -7.93 -38.30 -8.98
CA ASP A 327 -9.07 -38.97 -8.36
C ASP A 327 -10.26 -38.02 -8.08
N ASP A 328 -10.07 -36.69 -8.23
CA ASP A 328 -11.15 -35.71 -8.12
C ASP A 328 -12.05 -35.74 -9.37
N ASP A 329 -12.96 -36.72 -9.42
CA ASP A 329 -13.94 -36.82 -10.50
C ASP A 329 -15.23 -36.07 -10.15
N ALA A 330 -15.49 -34.95 -10.82
CA ALA A 330 -16.75 -34.21 -10.71
C ALA A 330 -17.98 -35.04 -11.14
N ARG A 331 -17.79 -36.19 -11.80
CA ARG A 331 -18.85 -37.16 -12.14
C ARG A 331 -19.14 -38.13 -11.00
N ALA A 332 -18.24 -38.28 -10.02
CA ALA A 332 -18.50 -39.07 -8.82
C ALA A 332 -19.54 -38.33 -7.96
N LEU A 333 -20.79 -38.79 -8.03
CA LEU A 333 -21.87 -38.25 -7.21
C LEU A 333 -21.73 -38.75 -5.77
N PRO A 334 -22.05 -37.91 -4.76
CA PRO A 334 -22.16 -38.40 -3.39
C PRO A 334 -23.15 -39.56 -3.32
N ALA A 335 -22.77 -40.64 -2.64
CA ALA A 335 -23.59 -41.86 -2.58
C ALA A 335 -25.01 -41.59 -2.05
N ARG A 336 -25.14 -40.66 -1.09
CA ARG A 336 -26.43 -40.17 -0.56
C ARG A 336 -26.31 -38.70 -0.15
N VAL A 337 -27.35 -37.92 -0.45
CA VAL A 337 -27.48 -36.54 0.03
C VAL A 337 -28.60 -36.49 1.07
N HIS A 338 -28.29 -35.99 2.26
CA HIS A 338 -29.23 -35.82 3.36
C HIS A 338 -29.56 -34.35 3.55
N GLY A 339 -30.82 -33.98 3.33
CA GLY A 339 -31.32 -32.62 3.53
C GLY A 339 -31.70 -32.38 4.99
N VAL A 340 -31.19 -31.30 5.57
CA VAL A 340 -31.58 -30.81 6.90
C VAL A 340 -32.04 -29.37 6.76
N VAL A 341 -33.27 -29.06 7.14
CA VAL A 341 -33.77 -27.67 7.15
C VAL A 341 -33.80 -27.16 8.57
N VAL A 342 -32.99 -26.15 8.89
CA VAL A 342 -32.95 -25.58 10.23
C VAL A 342 -34.05 -24.54 10.37
N LEU A 343 -34.91 -24.71 11.37
CA LEU A 343 -36.06 -23.86 11.60
C LEU A 343 -36.01 -23.26 13.00
N SER A 344 -36.35 -21.96 13.10
CA SER A 344 -36.61 -21.28 14.37
C SER A 344 -38.09 -20.93 14.55
N SER A 345 -38.84 -20.79 13.45
CA SER A 345 -40.27 -20.50 13.41
C SER A 345 -40.85 -20.89 12.05
N LEU A 346 -42.17 -21.12 11.97
CA LEU A 346 -42.86 -21.43 10.73
C LEU A 346 -43.29 -20.14 10.02
N ASN A 347 -42.35 -19.52 9.33
CA ASN A 347 -42.57 -18.28 8.59
C ASN A 347 -42.40 -18.46 7.07
N ARG A 348 -42.66 -17.41 6.27
CA ARG A 348 -42.50 -17.45 4.81
C ARG A 348 -41.09 -17.90 4.36
N PRO A 349 -39.98 -17.41 4.94
CA PRO A 349 -38.64 -17.94 4.67
C PRO A 349 -38.51 -19.46 4.93
N ALA A 350 -38.99 -19.95 6.07
CA ALA A 350 -38.96 -21.36 6.44
C ALA A 350 -39.73 -22.24 5.44
N LEU A 351 -40.95 -21.84 5.07
CA LEU A 351 -41.76 -22.55 4.07
C LEU A 351 -41.06 -22.60 2.71
N ARG A 352 -40.42 -21.50 2.29
CA ARG A 352 -39.63 -21.46 1.06
C ARG A 352 -38.41 -22.38 1.12
N ALA A 353 -37.70 -22.41 2.25
CA ALA A 353 -36.57 -23.30 2.46
C ALA A 353 -36.99 -24.77 2.41
N LEU A 354 -38.10 -25.13 3.04
CA LEU A 354 -38.68 -26.49 2.97
C LEU A 354 -39.10 -26.87 1.56
N ALA A 355 -39.78 -25.97 0.84
CA ALA A 355 -40.16 -26.22 -0.55
C ALA A 355 -38.93 -26.47 -1.44
N TYR A 356 -37.89 -25.65 -1.28
CA TYR A 356 -36.64 -25.78 -2.03
C TYR A 356 -35.89 -27.08 -1.68
N ALA A 357 -35.80 -27.42 -0.41
CA ALA A 357 -35.18 -28.66 0.07
C ALA A 357 -35.94 -29.92 -0.38
N ARG A 358 -37.26 -29.85 -0.55
CA ARG A 358 -38.05 -30.94 -1.13
C ARG A 358 -37.84 -31.07 -2.64
N ALA A 359 -37.71 -29.93 -3.33
CA ALA A 359 -37.51 -29.90 -4.77
C ALA A 359 -36.16 -30.54 -5.19
N SER A 360 -35.14 -30.49 -4.33
CA SER A 360 -33.84 -31.15 -4.58
C SER A 360 -33.88 -32.68 -4.43
N ARG A 361 -35.00 -33.27 -3.98
CA ARG A 361 -35.22 -34.72 -3.81
C ARG A 361 -34.04 -35.44 -3.11
N PRO A 362 -33.62 -34.99 -1.91
CA PRO A 362 -32.55 -35.67 -1.17
C PRO A 362 -32.99 -37.08 -0.75
N ALA A 363 -32.02 -37.96 -0.49
CA ALA A 363 -32.26 -39.33 -0.07
C ALA A 363 -33.02 -39.41 1.26
N THR A 364 -32.75 -38.47 2.18
CA THR A 364 -33.62 -38.20 3.34
C THR A 364 -33.73 -36.70 3.56
N LEU A 365 -34.86 -36.24 4.09
CA LEU A 365 -35.11 -34.85 4.43
C LEU A 365 -35.66 -34.78 5.84
N GLU A 366 -35.09 -33.94 6.70
CA GLU A 366 -35.63 -33.63 8.03
C GLU A 366 -35.65 -32.12 8.28
N ALA A 367 -36.64 -31.68 9.04
CA ALA A 367 -36.69 -30.35 9.61
C ALA A 367 -36.12 -30.42 11.03
N VAL A 368 -35.16 -29.57 11.38
CA VAL A 368 -34.53 -29.56 12.70
C VAL A 368 -34.82 -28.24 13.39
N VAL A 369 -35.34 -28.33 14.61
CA VAL A 369 -35.56 -27.20 15.52
C VAL A 369 -34.63 -27.37 16.70
N VAL A 370 -33.88 -26.33 17.01
CA VAL A 370 -33.07 -26.30 18.24
C VAL A 370 -33.91 -25.62 19.31
N ASP A 371 -34.26 -26.38 20.35
CA ASP A 371 -35.08 -25.89 21.45
C ASP A 371 -34.25 -24.98 22.36
N VAL A 372 -34.26 -23.69 22.03
CA VAL A 372 -33.63 -22.60 22.80
C VAL A 372 -34.64 -21.96 23.75
N GLU A 373 -35.90 -21.90 23.34
CA GLU A 373 -36.98 -21.26 24.06
C GLU A 373 -38.26 -22.07 23.87
N ARG A 374 -38.72 -22.65 24.99
CA ARG A 374 -39.75 -23.68 25.00
C ARG A 374 -41.07 -23.22 24.38
N GLU A 375 -41.48 -21.98 24.68
CA GLU A 375 -42.71 -21.36 24.16
C GLU A 375 -42.70 -21.21 22.62
N ASN A 376 -41.55 -20.86 22.04
CA ASN A 376 -41.37 -20.79 20.60
C ASN A 376 -41.39 -22.19 19.95
N THR A 377 -40.75 -23.17 20.59
CA THR A 377 -40.78 -24.57 20.14
C THR A 377 -42.19 -25.15 20.15
N GLU A 378 -42.98 -24.88 21.20
CA GLU A 378 -44.38 -25.32 21.32
C GLU A 378 -45.27 -24.66 20.26
N SER A 379 -45.13 -23.35 20.07
CA SER A 379 -45.86 -22.61 19.02
C SER A 379 -45.54 -23.17 17.62
N LEU A 380 -44.27 -23.52 17.37
CA LEU A 380 -43.84 -24.11 16.13
C LEU A 380 -44.41 -25.53 15.93
N LEU A 381 -44.49 -26.34 16.97
CA LEU A 381 -45.09 -27.69 16.90
C LEU A 381 -46.56 -27.62 16.51
N HIS A 382 -47.34 -26.75 17.18
CA HIS A 382 -48.75 -26.55 16.83
C HIS A 382 -48.93 -26.05 15.39
N ALA A 383 -48.12 -25.09 14.96
CA ALA A 383 -48.16 -24.60 13.58
C ALA A 383 -47.75 -25.69 12.56
N TRP A 384 -46.82 -26.57 12.93
CA TRP A 384 -46.35 -27.67 12.08
C TRP A 384 -47.42 -28.74 11.87
N GLU A 385 -48.11 -29.13 12.94
CA GLU A 385 -49.24 -30.07 12.88
C GLU A 385 -50.36 -29.57 11.96
N GLN A 386 -50.71 -28.29 12.08
CA GLN A 386 -51.72 -27.67 11.22
C GLN A 386 -51.30 -27.60 9.75
N ALA A 387 -50.02 -27.32 9.50
CA ALA A 387 -49.49 -27.15 8.14
C ALA A 387 -49.38 -28.48 7.36
N ARG A 388 -49.43 -29.64 8.03
CA ARG A 388 -49.36 -30.99 7.43
C ARG A 388 -48.24 -31.13 6.39
N ILE A 389 -47.06 -30.62 6.72
CA ILE A 389 -45.89 -30.65 5.84
C ILE A 389 -45.34 -32.07 5.84
N PRO A 390 -45.13 -32.72 4.67
CA PRO A 390 -44.65 -34.09 4.58
C PRO A 390 -43.13 -34.18 4.78
N VAL A 391 -42.64 -33.67 5.91
CA VAL A 391 -41.24 -33.69 6.33
C VAL A 391 -41.20 -33.96 7.84
N PRO A 392 -40.42 -34.96 8.32
CA PRO A 392 -40.31 -35.22 9.75
C PRO A 392 -39.63 -34.05 10.46
N LEU A 393 -40.15 -33.69 11.64
CA LEU A 393 -39.63 -32.65 12.50
C LEU A 393 -38.85 -33.28 13.67
N THR A 394 -37.56 -32.95 13.78
CA THR A 394 -36.66 -33.41 14.84
C THR A 394 -36.35 -32.24 15.77
N ILE A 395 -36.60 -32.44 17.07
CA ILE A 395 -36.29 -31.44 18.11
C ILE A 395 -34.94 -31.80 18.74
N VAL A 396 -34.02 -30.83 18.74
CA VAL A 396 -32.71 -30.96 19.37
C VAL A 396 -32.67 -30.05 20.61
N GLY A 397 -32.60 -30.65 21.79
CA GLY A 397 -32.55 -29.91 23.05
C GLY A 397 -31.27 -29.07 23.19
N SER A 398 -31.41 -27.81 23.61
CA SER A 398 -30.27 -26.94 23.93
C SER A 398 -30.17 -26.67 25.44
N PRO A 399 -29.23 -27.32 26.16
CA PRO A 399 -29.10 -27.16 27.61
C PRO A 399 -28.62 -25.76 28.05
N TYR A 400 -28.08 -24.94 27.14
CA TYR A 400 -27.46 -23.64 27.46
C TYR A 400 -27.97 -22.48 26.58
N ARG A 401 -29.17 -22.60 25.99
CA ARG A 401 -29.72 -21.62 25.04
C ARG A 401 -28.76 -21.29 23.87
N ASP A 402 -27.92 -22.24 23.51
CA ASP A 402 -27.03 -22.16 22.35
C ASP A 402 -27.68 -22.90 21.18
N ALA A 403 -27.96 -22.21 20.08
CA ALA A 403 -28.54 -22.82 18.88
C ALA A 403 -27.50 -23.61 18.06
N VAL A 404 -26.22 -23.26 18.15
CA VAL A 404 -25.21 -23.70 17.19
C VAL A 404 -24.61 -25.04 17.59
N THR A 405 -24.17 -25.17 18.85
CA THR A 405 -23.47 -26.37 19.32
C THR A 405 -24.33 -27.64 19.30
N PRO A 406 -25.61 -27.62 19.74
CA PRO A 406 -26.47 -28.80 19.68
C PRO A 406 -26.75 -29.24 18.23
N LEU A 407 -26.94 -28.29 17.31
CA LEU A 407 -27.13 -28.60 15.90
C LEU A 407 -25.91 -29.32 15.31
N VAL A 408 -24.71 -28.77 15.51
CA VAL A 408 -23.47 -29.40 15.03
C VAL A 408 -23.31 -30.80 15.61
N ARG A 409 -23.60 -30.99 16.91
CA ARG A 409 -23.54 -32.31 17.57
C ARG A 409 -24.54 -33.29 16.97
N HIS A 410 -25.76 -32.84 16.64
CA HIS A 410 -26.77 -33.66 15.96
C HIS A 410 -26.30 -34.09 14.57
N LEU A 411 -25.76 -33.15 13.78
CA LEU A 411 -25.22 -33.43 12.44
C LEU A 411 -24.07 -34.44 12.49
N ARG A 412 -23.10 -34.26 13.41
CA ARG A 412 -21.98 -35.21 13.59
C ARG A 412 -22.45 -36.61 13.99
N ARG A 413 -23.41 -36.71 14.92
CA ARG A 413 -23.98 -38.01 15.33
C ARG A 413 -24.67 -38.72 14.18
N ARG A 414 -25.30 -37.97 13.27
CA ARG A 414 -25.94 -38.52 12.08
C ARG A 414 -24.89 -39.01 11.08
N GLN A 415 -23.86 -38.20 10.81
CA GLN A 415 -22.75 -38.53 9.93
C GLN A 415 -22.02 -39.80 10.42
N GLN A 416 -21.78 -39.95 11.72
CA GLN A 416 -21.16 -41.16 12.29
C GLN A 416 -22.00 -42.44 12.12
N ARG A 417 -23.33 -42.31 11.99
CA ARG A 417 -24.24 -43.45 11.81
C ARG A 417 -24.41 -43.84 10.35
N GLN A 418 -23.93 -43.02 9.41
CA GLN A 418 -24.18 -43.18 7.99
C GLN A 418 -22.85 -43.29 7.26
N GLU A 419 -22.60 -44.46 6.66
CA GLU A 419 -21.43 -44.68 5.82
C GLU A 419 -21.51 -43.77 4.58
N ALA A 420 -20.53 -42.88 4.44
CA ALA A 420 -20.26 -42.02 3.28
C ALA A 420 -21.50 -41.31 2.67
N GLY A 421 -21.89 -40.16 3.23
CA GLY A 421 -22.97 -39.33 2.69
C GLY A 421 -22.76 -37.83 2.92
N LEU A 422 -23.27 -37.01 2.01
CA LEU A 422 -23.20 -35.55 2.07
C LEU A 422 -24.40 -35.01 2.85
N THR A 423 -24.18 -34.08 3.78
CA THR A 423 -25.27 -33.40 4.50
C THR A 423 -25.48 -31.98 3.95
N MET A 424 -26.67 -31.72 3.41
CA MET A 424 -27.08 -30.42 2.88
C MET A 424 -27.97 -29.69 3.91
N VAL A 425 -27.44 -28.64 4.53
CA VAL A 425 -28.14 -27.83 5.53
C VAL A 425 -28.74 -26.59 4.88
N TYR A 426 -30.06 -26.46 4.92
CA TYR A 426 -30.80 -25.30 4.43
C TYR A 426 -31.07 -24.32 5.58
N LEU A 427 -30.54 -23.11 5.46
CA LEU A 427 -30.70 -22.02 6.42
C LEU A 427 -31.63 -20.93 5.84
N PRO A 428 -32.87 -20.79 6.33
CA PRO A 428 -33.72 -19.67 5.97
C PRO A 428 -33.15 -18.37 6.56
N GLU A 429 -32.85 -17.39 5.71
CA GLU A 429 -32.35 -16.07 6.12
C GLU A 429 -33.26 -14.97 5.58
N PHE A 430 -33.47 -13.91 6.35
CA PHE A 430 -34.15 -12.71 5.85
C PHE A 430 -33.12 -11.62 5.58
N VAL A 431 -33.17 -11.06 4.36
CA VAL A 431 -32.24 -10.04 3.89
C VAL A 431 -32.95 -8.69 3.91
N VAL A 432 -32.48 -7.80 4.79
CA VAL A 432 -32.86 -6.37 4.82
C VAL A 432 -31.94 -5.56 3.89
N ARG A 433 -32.44 -4.42 3.38
CA ARG A 433 -31.64 -3.48 2.56
C ARG A 433 -30.34 -3.10 3.28
N ALA A 434 -29.25 -3.00 2.51
CA ALA A 434 -27.92 -2.64 3.02
C ALA A 434 -27.95 -1.32 3.80
N GLY A 435 -27.38 -1.31 5.00
CA GLY A 435 -27.34 -0.16 5.92
C GLY A 435 -27.10 -0.59 7.36
N TRP A 436 -27.20 0.33 8.32
CA TRP A 436 -27.01 0.04 9.75
C TRP A 436 -27.94 -1.07 10.28
N ARG A 437 -29.10 -1.25 9.65
CA ARG A 437 -30.08 -2.31 9.97
C ARG A 437 -29.55 -3.73 9.71
N SER A 438 -28.60 -3.92 8.78
CA SER A 438 -28.00 -5.25 8.55
C SER A 438 -27.11 -5.70 9.71
N LEU A 439 -26.50 -4.77 10.45
CA LEU A 439 -25.67 -5.07 11.63
C LEU A 439 -26.48 -5.60 12.81
N LEU A 440 -27.78 -5.29 12.88
CA LEU A 440 -28.66 -5.66 13.98
C LEU A 440 -29.37 -7.00 13.76
N HIS A 441 -29.65 -7.38 12.52
CA HIS A 441 -30.63 -8.43 12.24
C HIS A 441 -30.07 -9.74 11.65
N ASN A 442 -28.78 -9.82 11.29
CA ASN A 442 -28.23 -11.00 10.61
C ASN A 442 -27.06 -11.72 11.35
N ARG A 443 -26.92 -11.58 12.67
CA ARG A 443 -25.75 -12.15 13.40
C ARG A 443 -25.85 -13.64 13.66
N THR A 444 -27.04 -14.18 13.95
CA THR A 444 -27.21 -15.59 14.36
C THR A 444 -27.03 -16.56 13.19
N ALA A 445 -27.68 -16.29 12.06
CA ALA A 445 -27.57 -17.13 10.87
C ALA A 445 -26.15 -17.08 10.27
N ALA A 446 -25.52 -15.90 10.24
CA ALA A 446 -24.11 -15.76 9.84
C ALA A 446 -23.17 -16.57 10.74
N ARG A 447 -23.34 -16.53 12.07
CA ARG A 447 -22.54 -17.35 13.01
C ARG A 447 -22.74 -18.85 12.80
N LEU A 448 -23.98 -19.28 12.56
CA LEU A 448 -24.33 -20.68 12.31
C LEU A 448 -23.69 -21.17 11.00
N SER A 449 -23.86 -20.42 9.91
CA SER A 449 -23.24 -20.69 8.61
C SER A 449 -21.71 -20.79 8.71
N THR A 450 -21.06 -19.85 9.42
CA THR A 450 -19.59 -19.84 9.58
C THR A 450 -19.06 -21.05 10.35
N ARG A 451 -19.82 -21.58 11.33
CA ARG A 451 -19.42 -22.80 12.06
C ARG A 451 -19.70 -24.07 11.25
N LEU A 452 -20.85 -24.14 10.57
CA LEU A 452 -21.23 -25.31 9.76
C LEU A 452 -20.29 -25.52 8.58
N GLN A 453 -19.81 -24.46 7.93
CA GLN A 453 -18.84 -24.54 6.82
C GLN A 453 -17.47 -25.12 7.23
N ARG A 454 -17.19 -25.28 8.53
CA ARG A 454 -15.96 -25.90 9.03
C ARG A 454 -16.13 -27.39 9.32
N GLU A 455 -17.34 -27.93 9.23
CA GLU A 455 -17.61 -29.35 9.41
C GLU A 455 -17.38 -30.10 8.10
N PRO A 456 -16.65 -31.23 8.11
CA PRO A 456 -16.41 -32.04 6.91
C PRO A 456 -17.73 -32.60 6.36
N ASP A 457 -17.87 -32.62 5.04
CA ASP A 457 -19.05 -33.13 4.29
C ASP A 457 -20.39 -32.44 4.61
N VAL A 458 -20.34 -31.23 5.18
CA VAL A 458 -21.52 -30.38 5.40
C VAL A 458 -21.53 -29.24 4.39
N MET A 459 -22.53 -29.25 3.52
CA MET A 459 -22.82 -28.13 2.62
C MET A 459 -23.95 -27.28 3.19
N VAL A 460 -23.83 -25.95 3.07
CA VAL A 460 -24.80 -25.00 3.60
C VAL A 460 -25.44 -24.23 2.45
N ALA A 461 -26.77 -24.31 2.31
CA ALA A 461 -27.57 -23.48 1.41
C ALA A 461 -28.28 -22.39 2.20
N GLN A 462 -27.90 -21.14 1.96
CA GLN A 462 -28.67 -19.98 2.43
C GLN A 462 -29.87 -19.76 1.52
N VAL A 463 -31.06 -19.67 2.11
CA VAL A 463 -32.31 -19.39 1.39
C VAL A 463 -32.78 -17.98 1.76
N PRO A 464 -32.34 -16.94 1.01
CA PRO A 464 -32.64 -15.56 1.35
C PRO A 464 -34.09 -15.19 1.02
N TRP A 465 -34.74 -14.51 1.96
CA TRP A 465 -36.04 -13.86 1.79
C TRP A 465 -35.87 -12.33 1.85
N GLN A 466 -36.11 -11.65 0.73
CA GLN A 466 -36.07 -10.20 0.70
C GLN A 466 -37.35 -9.62 1.29
N ILE A 467 -37.21 -8.86 2.38
CA ILE A 467 -38.33 -8.11 2.94
C ILE A 467 -38.61 -6.93 2.00
N ARG A 468 -39.81 -6.91 1.40
CA ARG A 468 -40.27 -5.80 0.57
C ARG A 468 -40.77 -4.68 1.48
N ASP A 469 -39.85 -3.95 2.09
CA ASP A 469 -40.20 -2.73 2.81
C ASP A 469 -40.60 -1.65 1.79
N GLY A 470 -41.90 -1.36 1.71
CA GLY A 470 -42.41 -0.11 1.12
C GLY A 470 -42.72 -0.09 -0.38
N GLN A 471 -43.25 -1.16 -0.97
CA GLN A 471 -44.16 -0.97 -2.11
C GLN A 471 -45.59 -0.96 -1.59
N ARG A 472 -46.19 0.24 -1.52
CA ARG A 472 -47.65 0.41 -1.51
C ARG A 472 -48.24 -0.59 -2.50
N GLN A 473 -49.22 -1.38 -2.06
CA GLN A 473 -50.15 -2.06 -2.95
C GLN A 473 -50.64 -1.02 -3.97
N ARG A 474 -50.10 -1.06 -5.20
CA ARG A 474 -50.90 -0.67 -6.34
C ARG A 474 -51.85 -1.83 -6.56
N THR A 475 -53.02 -1.72 -5.94
CA THR A 475 -54.24 -2.33 -6.45
C THR A 475 -54.36 -1.93 -7.92
N SER A 476 -54.00 -2.83 -8.83
CA SER A 476 -54.56 -2.82 -10.18
C SER A 476 -55.91 -3.51 -10.07
N GLY A 477 -56.98 -2.72 -10.23
CA GLY A 477 -58.32 -3.23 -10.48
C GLY A 477 -58.47 -3.82 -11.87
#